data_AF-A0A2N0L9D2-F1
#
_entry.id   AF-A0A2N0L9D2-F1
#
_cell.length_a   1.000
_cell.length_b   1.000
_cell.length_c   1.000
_cell.angle_alpha   90.00
_cell.angle_beta   90.00
_cell.angle_gamma   90.00
#
_symmetry.space_group_name_H-M   'P 1'
#
loop_
_entity.id
_entity.type
_entity.pdbx_description
1 polymer ?
#
loop_
_entity_poly.entity_id
_entity_poly.type
_entity_poly.pdbx_seq_one_letter_code
_entity_poly.pdbx_strand_id
1 'polypeptide(L)'
;MAAELTNYLHSLARRLHLEPAEEQDILLELEGHLEDKAAELESQGLDRAAAYQLAVQEMGAPDRVANGMYKVHSPIVWRDVILATLPHFLLAALFALHLWSHYFLVTLLVIGIALVTWKNWRAGNPSKWSYSWMGYSLAAPTLSWLLALITLSYGGWTLVTTGHLPFNIVLFFLLVGYVPFSMWIVFRVGRKVMRRDWLLASLTALPFPFLTSWVLFLDWQGGLWASGAEGKQSSDTSLAFIFLALAVTTAVFLKIGPRLIKIGLLTLTTAILVTISAVSLPVSLNVVAIFMMIVASVVFLLSPAVVESKRNQRHYRQAAMESTGLESAGEVVTHWFCNTT
;
A
#
# COMPACT_ATOMS: atom_id res chain seq x y z
N MET A 1 35.12 32.51 8.95
CA MET A 1 33.86 33.27 9.10
C MET A 1 32.80 32.78 8.12
N ALA A 2 32.92 33.01 6.81
CA ALA A 2 31.96 32.45 5.82
C ALA A 2 32.19 30.96 5.52
N ALA A 3 33.44 30.48 5.59
CA ALA A 3 33.82 29.17 5.06
C ALA A 3 33.07 27.96 5.66
N GLU A 4 32.70 27.94 6.94
CA GLU A 4 31.97 26.80 7.52
C GLU A 4 30.50 26.75 7.06
N LEU A 5 29.83 27.90 7.02
CA LEU A 5 28.49 28.05 6.44
C LEU A 5 28.50 27.68 4.95
N THR A 6 29.45 28.21 4.19
CA THR A 6 29.59 27.91 2.76
C THR A 6 29.89 26.43 2.54
N ASN A 7 30.73 25.80 3.38
CA ASN A 7 31.00 24.36 3.31
C ASN A 7 29.78 23.52 3.65
N TYR A 8 28.98 23.93 4.64
CA TYR A 8 27.74 23.26 5.01
C TYR A 8 26.72 23.35 3.88
N LEU A 9 26.41 24.56 3.39
CA LEU A 9 25.50 24.78 2.27
C LEU A 9 25.98 24.08 1.00
N HIS A 10 27.28 24.09 0.70
CA HIS A 10 27.83 23.39 -0.46
C HIS A 10 27.81 21.86 -0.31
N SER A 11 27.89 21.33 0.92
CA SER A 11 27.67 19.91 1.18
C SER A 11 26.21 19.50 1.06
N LEU A 12 25.29 20.42 1.36
CA LEU A 12 23.84 20.25 1.29
C LEU A 12 23.35 20.33 -0.16
N ALA A 13 23.80 21.34 -0.92
CA ALA A 13 23.59 21.52 -2.36
C ALA A 13 23.93 20.25 -3.17
N ARG A 14 25.15 19.72 -2.98
CA ARG A 14 25.61 18.48 -3.66
C ARG A 14 24.74 17.25 -3.37
N ARG A 15 23.88 17.29 -2.35
CA ARG A 15 23.01 16.18 -1.95
C ARG A 15 21.54 16.46 -2.24
N LEU A 16 21.16 17.72 -2.46
CA LEU A 16 19.86 18.17 -2.94
C LEU A 16 19.76 17.87 -4.44
N HIS A 17 19.30 16.67 -4.79
CA HIS A 17 19.10 16.28 -6.20
C HIS A 17 17.79 16.90 -6.75
N LEU A 18 17.69 18.23 -6.76
CA LEU A 18 16.53 19.00 -7.22
C LEU A 18 16.86 19.74 -8.53
N GLU A 19 15.85 20.38 -9.13
CA GLU A 19 16.10 21.24 -10.29
C GLU A 19 16.90 22.48 -9.87
N PRO A 20 17.80 23.01 -10.73
CA PRO A 20 18.76 24.06 -10.34
C PRO A 20 18.14 25.35 -9.77
N ALA A 21 16.91 25.68 -10.19
CA ALA A 21 16.18 26.86 -9.70
C ALA A 21 15.60 26.63 -8.29
N GLU A 22 14.98 25.47 -8.03
CA GLU A 22 14.46 25.11 -6.70
C GLU A 22 15.60 24.86 -5.70
N GLU A 23 16.72 24.30 -6.14
CA GLU A 23 17.92 24.12 -5.31
C GLU A 23 18.43 25.48 -4.79
N GLN A 24 18.49 26.49 -5.66
CA GLN A 24 18.94 27.84 -5.27
C GLN A 24 17.98 28.52 -4.30
N ASP A 25 16.67 28.44 -4.54
CA ASP A 25 15.68 29.05 -3.65
C ASP A 25 15.71 28.43 -2.25
N ILE A 26 15.82 27.10 -2.15
CA ILE A 26 15.91 26.39 -0.87
C ILE A 26 17.22 26.71 -0.14
N LEU A 27 18.33 26.83 -0.87
CA LEU A 27 19.61 27.22 -0.26
C LEU A 27 19.57 28.64 0.29
N LEU A 28 18.94 29.58 -0.43
CA LEU A 28 18.75 30.95 0.03
C LEU A 28 17.86 31.03 1.27
N GLU A 29 16.79 30.24 1.33
CA GLU A 29 15.91 30.16 2.51
C GLU A 29 16.66 29.58 3.73
N LEU A 30 17.45 28.51 3.54
CA LEU A 30 18.25 27.89 4.60
C LEU A 30 19.38 28.81 5.08
N GLU A 31 20.02 29.54 4.17
CA GLU A 31 21.03 30.54 4.50
C GLU A 31 20.41 31.64 5.38
N GLY A 32 19.28 32.22 4.96
CA GLY A 32 18.57 33.22 5.74
C GLY A 32 18.17 32.73 7.14
N HIS A 33 17.70 31.48 7.25
CA HIS A 33 17.33 30.92 8.54
C HIS A 33 18.53 30.69 9.48
N LEU A 34 19.69 30.34 8.93
CA LEU A 34 20.93 30.21 9.70
C LEU A 34 21.47 31.58 10.13
N GLU A 35 21.38 32.59 9.27
CA GLU A 35 21.77 33.96 9.58
C GLU A 35 20.89 34.56 10.69
N ASP A 36 19.57 34.38 10.60
CA ASP A 36 18.63 34.81 11.63
C ASP A 36 18.94 34.15 12.98
N LYS A 37 19.24 32.84 12.97
CA LYS A 37 19.55 32.09 14.20
C LYS A 37 20.89 32.49 14.79
N ALA A 38 21.90 32.74 13.96
CA ALA A 38 23.19 33.25 14.41
C ALA A 38 23.05 34.66 15.00
N ALA A 39 22.24 35.54 14.41
CA ALA A 39 21.97 36.88 14.94
C ALA A 39 21.25 36.83 16.30
N GLU A 40 20.32 35.89 16.48
CA GLU A 40 19.68 35.65 17.78
C GLU A 40 20.71 35.23 18.85
N LEU A 41 21.61 34.29 18.51
CA LEU A 41 22.66 33.82 19.43
C LEU A 41 23.69 34.92 19.74
N GLU A 42 24.04 35.76 18.76
CA GLU A 42 24.87 36.95 18.98
C GLU A 42 24.21 37.92 19.96
N SER A 43 22.89 38.13 19.85
CA SER A 43 22.13 38.98 20.78
C SER A 43 22.10 38.44 22.22
N GLN A 44 22.35 37.14 22.40
CA GLN A 44 22.48 36.48 23.70
C GLN A 44 23.91 36.54 24.26
N GLY A 45 24.83 37.23 23.57
CA GLY A 45 26.19 37.49 24.02
C GLY A 45 27.23 36.48 23.54
N LEU A 46 26.88 35.58 22.60
CA LEU A 46 27.86 34.72 21.94
C LEU A 46 28.67 35.51 20.93
N ASP A 47 29.96 35.20 20.84
CA ASP A 47 30.79 35.68 19.75
C ASP A 47 30.24 35.16 18.41
N ARG A 48 30.33 35.99 17.38
CA ARG A 48 29.80 35.70 16.04
C ARG A 48 30.27 34.35 15.50
N ALA A 49 31.53 33.98 15.71
CA ALA A 49 32.02 32.68 15.24
C ALA A 49 31.36 31.50 15.98
N ALA A 50 31.16 31.63 17.30
CA ALA A 50 30.51 30.61 18.12
C ALA A 50 29.01 30.51 17.83
N ALA A 51 28.34 31.63 17.54
CA ALA A 51 26.93 31.68 17.17
C ALA A 51 26.63 30.91 15.88
N TYR A 52 27.44 31.09 14.82
CA TYR A 52 27.28 30.33 13.57
C TYR A 52 27.57 28.84 13.73
N GLN A 53 28.61 28.47 14.51
CA GLN A 53 28.89 27.06 14.79
C GLN A 53 27.74 26.39 15.52
N LEU A 54 27.17 27.07 16.52
CA LEU A 54 26.05 26.54 17.28
C LEU A 54 24.78 26.47 16.42
N ALA A 55 24.51 27.47 15.58
CA ALA A 55 23.37 27.46 14.65
C ALA A 55 23.44 26.29 13.65
N VAL A 56 24.63 26.02 13.06
CA VAL A 56 24.84 24.87 12.18
C VAL A 56 24.70 23.55 12.94
N GLN A 57 25.19 23.48 14.18
CA GLN A 57 25.08 22.29 15.03
C GLN A 57 23.63 21.98 15.43
N GLU A 58 22.83 23.01 15.73
CA GLU A 58 21.39 22.89 16.02
C GLU A 58 20.58 22.48 14.79
N MET A 59 20.94 22.99 13.60
CA MET A 59 20.28 22.62 12.34
C MET A 59 20.50 21.13 12.00
N GLY A 60 21.59 20.55 12.49
CA GLY A 60 21.85 19.11 12.45
C GLY A 60 22.59 18.65 11.19
N ALA A 61 22.71 17.33 11.02
CA ALA A 61 23.52 16.76 9.95
C ALA A 61 22.96 17.14 8.55
N PRO A 62 23.80 17.59 7.61
CA PRO A 62 23.36 18.06 6.29
C PRO A 62 22.61 16.97 5.51
N ASP A 63 22.90 15.70 5.76
CA ASP A 63 22.18 14.55 5.20
C ASP A 63 20.70 14.48 5.61
N ARG A 64 20.40 14.80 6.87
CA ARG A 64 19.03 14.75 7.39
C ARG A 64 18.21 15.91 6.84
N VAL A 65 18.82 17.09 6.76
CA VAL A 65 18.19 18.30 6.22
C VAL A 65 17.97 18.15 4.71
N ALA A 66 18.98 17.73 3.95
CA ALA A 66 18.87 17.51 2.52
C ALA A 66 17.80 16.45 2.17
N ASN A 67 17.76 15.33 2.89
CA ASN A 67 16.77 14.27 2.67
C ASN A 67 15.36 14.69 3.14
N GLY A 68 15.27 15.57 4.14
CA GLY A 68 14.03 16.22 4.53
C GLY A 68 13.49 17.13 3.43
N MET A 69 14.32 18.04 2.92
CA MET A 69 13.94 18.99 1.89
C MET A 69 13.66 18.32 0.55
N TYR A 70 14.47 17.35 0.13
CA TYR A 70 14.21 16.53 -1.05
C TYR A 70 12.85 15.82 -0.99
N LYS A 71 12.44 15.30 0.18
CA LYS A 71 11.13 14.63 0.33
C LYS A 71 9.95 15.60 0.21
N VAL A 72 10.12 16.85 0.63
CA VAL A 72 9.05 17.85 0.59
C VAL A 72 8.95 18.50 -0.80
N HIS A 73 10.09 18.68 -1.48
CA HIS A 73 10.18 19.49 -2.71
C HIS A 73 10.38 18.68 -4.01
N SER A 74 10.73 17.38 -3.97
CA SER A 74 11.01 16.66 -5.23
C SER A 74 9.78 16.45 -6.13
N PRO A 75 9.81 16.90 -7.41
CA PRO A 75 8.76 16.67 -8.42
C PRO A 75 8.48 15.18 -8.69
N ILE A 76 9.49 14.33 -8.48
CA ILE A 76 9.41 12.87 -8.67
C ILE A 76 8.38 12.24 -7.71
N VAL A 77 8.20 12.82 -6.51
CA VAL A 77 7.19 12.36 -5.54
C VAL A 77 5.77 12.68 -6.02
N TRP A 78 5.56 13.83 -6.66
CA TRP A 78 4.24 14.21 -7.17
C TRP A 78 3.80 13.37 -8.37
N ARG A 79 4.72 13.04 -9.28
CA ARG A 79 4.44 12.10 -10.37
C ARG A 79 4.00 10.74 -9.83
N ASP A 80 4.71 10.22 -8.82
CA ASP A 80 4.36 8.95 -8.18
C ASP A 80 3.00 9.03 -7.47
N VAL A 81 2.67 10.14 -6.82
CA VAL A 81 1.36 10.35 -6.18
C VAL A 81 0.24 10.40 -7.23
N ILE A 82 0.38 11.20 -8.28
CA ILE A 82 -0.64 11.33 -9.35
C ILE A 82 -0.87 9.99 -10.04
N LEU A 83 0.22 9.28 -10.38
CA LEU A 83 0.09 7.96 -11.00
C LEU A 83 -0.55 6.94 -10.04
N ALA A 84 -0.26 7.01 -8.74
CA ALA A 84 -0.83 6.09 -7.77
C ALA A 84 -2.34 6.31 -7.54
N THR A 85 -2.81 7.56 -7.61
CA THR A 85 -4.22 7.90 -7.41
C THR A 85 -5.07 7.71 -8.67
N LEU A 86 -4.45 7.74 -9.86
CA LEU A 86 -5.15 7.61 -11.14
C LEU A 86 -6.16 6.46 -11.24
N PRO A 87 -5.86 5.19 -10.84
CA PRO A 87 -6.84 4.12 -10.95
C PRO A 87 -8.06 4.38 -10.05
N HIS A 88 -7.87 4.99 -8.88
CA HIS A 88 -8.96 5.35 -7.99
C HIS A 88 -9.86 6.43 -8.60
N PHE A 89 -9.28 7.47 -9.21
CA PHE A 89 -10.03 8.51 -9.91
C PHE A 89 -10.79 7.98 -11.11
N LEU A 90 -10.19 7.09 -11.91
CA LEU A 90 -10.86 6.46 -13.03
C LEU A 90 -12.07 5.63 -12.58
N LEU A 91 -11.93 4.85 -11.51
CA LEU A 91 -13.07 4.13 -10.94
C LEU A 91 -14.12 5.09 -10.35
N ALA A 92 -13.70 6.14 -9.63
CA ALA A 92 -14.63 7.14 -9.09
C ALA A 92 -15.46 7.80 -10.21
N ALA A 93 -14.81 8.18 -11.31
CA ALA A 93 -15.48 8.75 -12.48
C ALA A 93 -16.41 7.74 -13.17
N LEU A 94 -15.99 6.47 -13.29
CA LEU A 94 -16.80 5.39 -13.85
C LEU A 94 -18.13 5.23 -13.08
N PHE A 95 -18.09 5.30 -11.75
CA PHE A 95 -19.29 5.24 -10.91
C PHE A 95 -20.09 6.55 -10.92
N ALA A 96 -19.42 7.71 -10.77
CA ALA A 96 -20.08 9.01 -10.75
C ALA A 96 -20.86 9.31 -12.04
N LEU A 97 -20.34 8.88 -13.19
CA LEU A 97 -20.97 9.05 -14.49
C LEU A 97 -21.89 7.88 -14.87
N HIS A 98 -22.11 6.91 -13.97
CA HIS A 98 -22.89 5.70 -14.22
C HIS A 98 -22.41 4.89 -15.46
N LEU A 99 -21.13 5.06 -15.84
CA LEU A 99 -20.52 4.38 -16.98
C LEU A 99 -20.22 2.91 -16.70
N TRP A 100 -20.36 2.48 -15.44
CA TRP A 100 -20.21 1.08 -15.03
C TRP A 100 -21.24 0.14 -15.70
N SER A 101 -22.39 0.67 -16.12
CA SER A 101 -23.40 -0.06 -16.90
C SER A 101 -22.90 -0.49 -18.29
N HIS A 102 -21.87 0.17 -18.82
CA HIS A 102 -21.27 -0.17 -20.12
C HIS A 102 -20.13 -1.18 -19.96
N TYR A 103 -20.44 -2.47 -20.09
CA TYR A 103 -19.47 -3.58 -19.94
C TYR A 103 -18.21 -3.42 -20.81
N PHE A 104 -18.33 -2.83 -22.00
CA PHE A 104 -17.19 -2.56 -22.87
C PHE A 104 -16.19 -1.59 -22.22
N LEU A 105 -16.67 -0.50 -21.62
CA LEU A 105 -15.82 0.48 -20.93
C LEU A 105 -15.18 -0.11 -19.68
N VAL A 106 -15.94 -0.89 -18.90
CA VAL A 106 -15.41 -1.59 -17.72
C VAL A 106 -14.29 -2.56 -18.13
N THR A 107 -14.52 -3.35 -19.18
CA THR A 107 -13.53 -4.31 -19.70
C THR A 107 -12.27 -3.60 -20.19
N LEU A 108 -12.42 -2.51 -20.96
CA LEU A 108 -11.30 -1.70 -21.44
C LEU A 108 -10.49 -1.11 -20.28
N LEU A 109 -11.17 -0.61 -19.24
CA LEU A 109 -10.52 -0.07 -18.05
C LEU A 109 -9.71 -1.14 -17.30
N VAL A 110 -10.31 -2.31 -17.05
CA VAL A 110 -9.62 -3.43 -16.38
C VAL A 110 -8.41 -3.89 -17.18
N ILE A 111 -8.53 -4.02 -18.51
CA ILE A 111 -7.41 -4.34 -19.40
C ILE A 111 -6.32 -3.27 -19.32
N GLY A 112 -6.69 -1.99 -19.36
CA GLY A 112 -5.76 -0.88 -19.24
C GLY A 112 -4.97 -0.92 -17.92
N ILE A 113 -5.67 -1.12 -16.80
CA ILE A 113 -5.06 -1.26 -15.47
C ILE A 113 -4.11 -2.45 -15.43
N ALA A 114 -4.51 -3.61 -15.97
CA ALA A 114 -3.70 -4.81 -16.02
C ALA A 114 -2.44 -4.65 -16.88
N LEU A 115 -2.55 -4.01 -18.05
CA LEU A 115 -1.41 -3.76 -18.95
C LEU A 115 -0.39 -2.80 -18.34
N VAL A 116 -0.84 -1.71 -17.72
CA VAL A 116 0.04 -0.76 -17.02
C VAL A 116 0.78 -1.45 -15.89
N THR A 117 0.06 -2.25 -15.09
CA THR A 117 0.62 -3.05 -13.99
C THR A 117 1.66 -4.05 -14.51
N TRP A 118 1.32 -4.79 -15.57
CA TRP A 118 2.20 -5.78 -16.18
C TRP A 118 3.48 -5.15 -16.74
N LYS A 119 3.37 -4.06 -17.50
CA LYS A 119 4.51 -3.35 -18.09
C LYS A 119 5.49 -2.89 -17.01
N ASN A 120 4.97 -2.29 -15.94
CA ASN A 120 5.81 -1.76 -14.87
C ASN A 120 6.43 -2.89 -14.03
N TRP A 121 5.74 -4.01 -13.85
CA TRP A 121 6.26 -5.16 -13.12
C TRP A 121 7.31 -5.97 -13.89
N ARG A 122 7.21 -6.01 -15.22
CA ARG A 122 8.23 -6.62 -16.12
C ARG A 122 9.57 -5.89 -16.08
N ALA A 123 9.60 -4.60 -15.73
CA ALA A 123 10.81 -3.80 -15.64
C ALA A 123 11.72 -4.13 -14.42
N GLY A 124 11.36 -5.11 -13.59
CA GLY A 124 12.22 -5.66 -12.53
C GLY A 124 12.17 -4.88 -11.21
N ASN A 125 12.15 -3.54 -11.25
CA ASN A 125 12.02 -2.67 -10.09
C ASN A 125 10.71 -1.88 -10.14
N PRO A 126 9.59 -2.42 -9.61
CA PRO A 126 8.32 -1.71 -9.63
C PRO A 126 8.42 -0.42 -8.82
N SER A 127 7.95 0.68 -9.39
CA SER A 127 7.85 1.97 -8.68
C SER A 127 6.81 1.90 -7.56
N LYS A 128 6.86 2.84 -6.60
CA LYS A 128 5.90 2.89 -5.47
C LYS A 128 4.46 3.12 -5.94
N TRP A 129 4.27 3.85 -7.04
CA TRP A 129 2.94 4.10 -7.59
C TRP A 129 2.26 2.86 -8.17
N SER A 130 3.04 1.86 -8.60
CA SER A 130 2.50 0.65 -9.23
C SER A 130 1.64 -0.22 -8.30
N TYR A 131 1.75 -0.03 -6.99
CA TYR A 131 1.07 -0.85 -6.00
C TYR A 131 -0.44 -0.63 -5.96
N SER A 132 -0.92 0.59 -6.16
CA SER A 132 -2.36 0.83 -6.26
C SER A 132 -2.97 0.12 -7.48
N TRP A 133 -2.30 0.22 -8.63
CA TRP A 133 -2.67 -0.48 -9.86
C TRP A 133 -2.65 -2.01 -9.70
N MET A 134 -1.67 -2.52 -8.96
CA MET A 134 -1.57 -3.93 -8.62
C MET A 134 -2.76 -4.40 -7.79
N GLY A 135 -3.21 -3.59 -6.82
CA GLY A 135 -4.41 -3.88 -6.02
C GLY A 135 -5.63 -4.14 -6.90
N TYR A 136 -5.90 -3.24 -7.85
CA TYR A 136 -7.00 -3.39 -8.80
C TYR A 136 -6.83 -4.56 -9.77
N SER A 137 -5.61 -4.78 -10.27
CA SER A 137 -5.31 -5.90 -11.16
C SER A 137 -5.48 -7.26 -10.48
N LEU A 138 -5.19 -7.34 -9.18
CA LEU A 138 -5.37 -8.53 -8.36
C LEU A 138 -6.79 -8.69 -7.83
N ALA A 139 -7.56 -7.62 -7.73
CA ALA A 139 -8.94 -7.69 -7.29
C ALA A 139 -9.78 -8.57 -8.22
N ALA A 140 -9.63 -8.40 -9.54
CA ALA A 140 -10.34 -9.22 -10.53
C ALA A 140 -10.13 -10.74 -10.34
N PRO A 141 -8.89 -11.29 -10.36
CA PRO A 141 -8.66 -12.72 -10.15
C PRO A 141 -9.03 -13.19 -8.73
N THR A 142 -8.88 -12.34 -7.71
CA THR A 142 -9.23 -12.73 -6.33
C THR A 142 -10.74 -12.82 -6.12
N LEU A 143 -11.50 -11.85 -6.62
CA LEU A 143 -12.96 -11.84 -6.52
C LEU A 143 -13.55 -12.97 -7.33
N SER A 144 -13.12 -13.13 -8.58
CA SER A 144 -13.57 -14.24 -9.43
C SER A 144 -13.20 -15.61 -8.86
N TRP A 145 -12.05 -15.75 -8.21
CA TRP A 145 -11.70 -16.97 -7.47
C TRP A 145 -12.65 -17.25 -6.30
N LEU A 146 -12.97 -16.23 -5.48
CA LEU A 146 -13.94 -16.35 -4.38
C LEU A 146 -15.33 -16.74 -4.89
N LEU A 147 -15.82 -16.07 -5.93
CA LEU A 147 -17.10 -16.38 -6.55
C LEU A 147 -17.10 -17.81 -7.10
N ALA A 148 -16.04 -18.21 -7.79
CA ALA A 148 -15.89 -19.58 -8.32
C ALA A 148 -15.93 -20.63 -7.21
N LEU A 149 -15.33 -20.38 -6.06
CA LEU A 149 -15.39 -21.28 -4.91
C LEU A 149 -16.82 -21.42 -4.36
N ILE A 150 -17.57 -20.31 -4.27
CA ILE A 150 -18.97 -20.34 -3.85
C ILE A 150 -19.80 -21.15 -4.86
N THR A 151 -19.60 -20.91 -6.16
CA THR A 151 -20.33 -21.63 -7.22
C THR A 151 -20.00 -23.13 -7.23
N LEU A 152 -18.73 -23.50 -7.05
CA LEU A 152 -18.32 -24.91 -6.95
C LEU A 152 -18.87 -25.58 -5.70
N SER A 153 -18.87 -24.88 -4.56
CA SER A 153 -19.42 -25.41 -3.31
C SER A 153 -20.91 -25.68 -3.44
N TYR A 154 -21.66 -24.74 -4.03
CA TYR A 154 -23.08 -24.92 -4.33
C TYR A 154 -23.34 -26.02 -5.35
N GLY A 155 -22.57 -26.06 -6.45
CA GLY A 155 -22.67 -27.09 -7.49
C GLY A 155 -22.35 -28.49 -6.99
N GLY A 156 -21.35 -28.63 -6.10
CA GLY A 156 -21.02 -29.89 -5.46
C GLY A 156 -22.12 -30.36 -4.51
N TRP A 157 -22.65 -29.47 -3.68
CA TRP A 157 -23.74 -29.80 -2.74
C TRP A 157 -25.02 -30.25 -3.47
N THR A 158 -25.41 -29.52 -4.51
CA THR A 158 -26.57 -29.87 -5.36
C THR A 158 -26.35 -31.19 -6.10
N LEU A 159 -25.16 -31.46 -6.62
CA LEU A 159 -24.83 -32.75 -7.23
C LEU A 159 -24.98 -33.92 -6.23
N VAL A 160 -24.50 -33.77 -5.00
CA VAL A 160 -24.62 -34.81 -3.95
C VAL A 160 -26.08 -35.03 -3.55
N THR A 161 -26.87 -33.96 -3.44
CA THR A 161 -28.24 -34.03 -2.91
C THR A 161 -29.29 -34.37 -3.95
N THR A 162 -29.13 -33.93 -5.19
CA THR A 162 -30.14 -34.07 -6.26
C THR A 162 -29.67 -34.91 -7.44
N GLY A 163 -28.38 -35.27 -7.51
CA GLY A 163 -27.81 -36.04 -8.62
C GLY A 163 -27.64 -35.24 -9.93
N HIS A 164 -28.04 -33.97 -9.95
CA HIS A 164 -27.94 -33.09 -11.11
C HIS A 164 -27.09 -31.87 -10.78
N LEU A 165 -26.29 -31.41 -11.76
CA LEU A 165 -25.57 -30.15 -11.65
C LEU A 165 -26.51 -28.97 -11.96
N PRO A 166 -26.45 -27.87 -11.19
CA PRO A 166 -27.25 -26.67 -11.43
C PRO A 166 -26.76 -25.87 -12.65
N PHE A 167 -25.61 -26.24 -13.22
CA PHE A 167 -25.01 -25.64 -14.40
C PHE A 167 -24.28 -26.69 -15.24
N ASN A 168 -23.83 -26.30 -16.44
CA ASN A 168 -23.19 -27.18 -17.41
C ASN A 168 -21.95 -27.90 -16.83
N ILE A 169 -21.83 -29.22 -17.07
CA ILE A 169 -20.67 -30.05 -16.72
C ILE A 169 -19.35 -29.43 -17.16
N VAL A 170 -19.30 -28.86 -18.37
CA VAL A 170 -18.10 -28.20 -18.92
C VAL A 170 -17.70 -27.01 -18.04
N LEU A 171 -18.67 -26.21 -17.59
CA LEU A 171 -18.44 -25.06 -16.72
C LEU A 171 -17.94 -25.51 -15.34
N PHE A 172 -18.44 -26.63 -14.81
CA PHE A 172 -17.95 -27.22 -13.57
C PHE A 172 -16.46 -27.57 -13.65
N PHE A 173 -16.05 -28.33 -14.67
CA PHE A 173 -14.63 -28.68 -14.84
C PHE A 173 -13.74 -27.46 -15.14
N LEU A 174 -14.23 -26.48 -15.90
CA LEU A 174 -13.52 -25.22 -16.12
C LEU A 174 -13.29 -24.47 -14.81
N LEU A 175 -14.30 -24.37 -13.94
CA LEU A 175 -14.16 -23.74 -12.62
C LEU A 175 -13.17 -24.49 -11.73
N VAL A 176 -13.21 -25.83 -11.73
CA VAL A 176 -12.27 -26.67 -10.97
C VAL A 176 -10.82 -26.41 -11.40
N GLY A 177 -10.55 -26.23 -12.70
CA GLY A 177 -9.22 -25.86 -13.20
C GLY A 177 -8.86 -24.38 -12.96
N TYR A 178 -9.85 -23.49 -13.04
CA TYR A 178 -9.66 -22.05 -12.86
C TYR A 178 -9.27 -21.67 -11.43
N VAL A 179 -9.89 -22.30 -10.42
CA VAL A 179 -9.63 -22.02 -9.00
C VAL A 179 -8.15 -22.13 -8.62
N PRO A 180 -7.45 -23.26 -8.84
CA PRO A 180 -6.03 -23.38 -8.52
C PRO A 180 -5.16 -22.46 -9.38
N PHE A 181 -5.54 -22.22 -10.64
CA PHE A 181 -4.81 -21.31 -11.54
C PHE A 181 -4.85 -19.85 -11.03
N SER A 182 -6.04 -19.35 -10.68
CA SER A 182 -6.20 -18.00 -10.12
C SER A 182 -5.49 -17.86 -8.77
N MET A 183 -5.66 -18.85 -7.88
CA MET A 183 -4.96 -18.89 -6.59
C MET A 183 -3.45 -18.86 -6.76
N TRP A 184 -2.90 -19.59 -7.73
CA TRP A 184 -1.46 -19.60 -8.02
C TRP A 184 -0.95 -18.22 -8.42
N ILE A 185 -1.68 -17.50 -9.28
CA ILE A 185 -1.34 -16.13 -9.70
C ILE A 185 -1.33 -15.19 -8.49
N VAL A 186 -2.43 -15.17 -7.73
CA VAL A 186 -2.59 -14.30 -6.54
C VAL A 186 -1.49 -14.59 -5.52
N PHE A 187 -1.20 -15.87 -5.26
CA PHE A 187 -0.16 -16.27 -4.31
C PHE A 187 1.24 -15.86 -4.77
N ARG A 188 1.57 -16.07 -6.06
CA ARG A 188 2.89 -15.72 -6.61
C ARG A 188 3.13 -14.22 -6.54
N VAL A 189 2.15 -13.42 -6.96
CA VAL A 189 2.26 -11.97 -6.95
C VAL A 189 2.23 -11.43 -5.52
N GLY A 190 1.28 -11.90 -4.70
CA GLY A 190 1.15 -11.51 -3.29
C GLY A 190 2.42 -11.79 -2.49
N ARG A 191 3.03 -12.97 -2.66
CA ARG A 191 4.31 -13.30 -2.02
C ARG A 191 5.43 -12.35 -2.46
N LYS A 192 5.48 -11.95 -3.73
CA LYS A 192 6.49 -11.00 -4.23
C LYS A 192 6.28 -9.58 -3.66
N VAL A 193 5.02 -9.15 -3.52
CA VAL A 193 4.65 -7.86 -2.90
C VAL A 193 5.03 -7.84 -1.42
N MET A 194 4.61 -8.86 -0.65
CA MET A 194 4.86 -8.96 0.79
C MET A 194 6.36 -9.03 1.13
N ARG A 195 7.17 -9.66 0.27
CA ARG A 195 8.63 -9.74 0.48
C ARG A 195 9.33 -8.38 0.43
N ARG A 196 8.75 -7.38 -0.24
CA ARG A 196 9.41 -6.07 -0.42
C ARG A 196 9.09 -5.08 0.69
N ASP A 197 7.80 -4.87 0.99
CA ASP A 197 7.35 -4.06 2.12
C ASP A 197 5.90 -4.44 2.47
N TRP A 198 5.65 -4.77 3.73
CA TRP A 198 4.32 -5.14 4.20
C TRP A 198 3.35 -3.95 4.16
N LEU A 199 3.82 -2.71 4.34
CA LEU A 199 2.97 -1.51 4.28
C LEU A 199 2.46 -1.28 2.86
N LEU A 200 3.29 -1.53 1.84
CA LEU A 200 2.89 -1.46 0.45
C LEU A 200 1.94 -2.60 0.08
N ALA A 201 2.11 -3.78 0.70
CA ALA A 201 1.15 -4.87 0.59
C ALA A 201 -0.23 -4.48 1.15
N SER A 202 -0.28 -3.85 2.32
CA SER A 202 -1.52 -3.31 2.89
C SER A 202 -2.18 -2.28 1.96
N LEU A 203 -1.39 -1.41 1.33
CA LEU A 203 -1.92 -0.46 0.33
C LEU A 203 -2.52 -1.18 -0.88
N THR A 204 -1.89 -2.26 -1.38
CA THR A 204 -2.48 -3.06 -2.47
C THR A 204 -3.78 -3.73 -2.07
N ALA A 205 -3.90 -4.12 -0.81
CA ALA A 205 -5.06 -4.82 -0.26
C ALA A 205 -6.23 -3.87 0.08
N LEU A 206 -5.97 -2.57 0.17
CA LEU A 206 -6.94 -1.55 0.55
C LEU A 206 -8.25 -1.56 -0.26
N PRO A 207 -8.27 -1.69 -1.60
CA PRO A 207 -9.53 -1.71 -2.36
C PRO A 207 -10.35 -3.00 -2.19
N PHE A 208 -9.76 -4.09 -1.66
CA PHE A 208 -10.42 -5.41 -1.66
C PHE A 208 -11.71 -5.46 -0.83
N PRO A 209 -11.75 -5.01 0.44
CA PRO A 209 -12.97 -5.06 1.25
C PRO A 209 -14.15 -4.31 0.59
N PHE A 210 -13.85 -3.21 -0.09
CA PHE A 210 -14.86 -2.38 -0.76
C PHE A 210 -15.34 -3.03 -2.05
N LEU A 211 -14.42 -3.54 -2.87
CA LEU A 211 -14.79 -4.26 -4.09
C LEU A 211 -15.56 -5.56 -3.77
N THR A 212 -15.21 -6.27 -2.69
CA THR A 212 -15.99 -7.43 -2.23
C THR A 212 -17.40 -7.03 -1.81
N SER A 213 -17.54 -5.93 -1.06
CA SER A 213 -18.85 -5.43 -0.64
C SER A 213 -19.73 -5.07 -1.84
N TRP A 214 -19.14 -4.44 -2.87
CA TRP A 214 -19.86 -4.06 -4.08
C TRP A 214 -20.29 -5.27 -4.91
N VAL A 215 -19.41 -6.26 -5.10
CA VAL A 215 -19.77 -7.48 -5.86
C VAL A 215 -20.90 -8.26 -5.17
N LEU A 216 -20.85 -8.38 -3.84
CA LEU A 216 -21.93 -9.02 -3.07
C LEU A 216 -23.25 -8.25 -3.18
N PHE A 217 -23.18 -6.93 -3.22
CA PHE A 217 -24.35 -6.08 -3.42
C PHE A 217 -24.97 -6.25 -4.81
N LEU A 218 -24.17 -6.39 -5.86
CA LEU A 218 -24.65 -6.66 -7.22
C LEU A 218 -25.32 -8.03 -7.33
N ASP A 219 -24.73 -9.05 -6.69
CA ASP A 219 -25.33 -10.39 -6.62
C ASP A 219 -26.71 -10.34 -5.94
N TRP A 220 -26.83 -9.58 -4.84
CA TRP A 220 -28.09 -9.38 -4.14
C TRP A 220 -29.18 -8.68 -4.99
N GLN A 221 -28.82 -7.78 -5.91
CA GLN A 221 -29.77 -7.04 -6.76
C GLN A 221 -30.24 -7.78 -8.02
N GLY A 222 -29.97 -9.08 -8.15
CA GLY A 222 -30.33 -9.87 -9.33
C GLY A 222 -29.16 -10.14 -10.28
N GLY A 223 -27.93 -9.84 -9.85
CA GLY A 223 -26.70 -10.17 -10.54
C GLY A 223 -26.28 -9.17 -11.61
N LEU A 224 -25.05 -9.36 -12.12
CA LEU A 224 -24.43 -8.54 -13.18
C LEU A 224 -25.21 -8.54 -14.51
N TRP A 225 -26.23 -9.38 -14.67
CA TRP A 225 -26.93 -9.61 -15.93
C TRP A 225 -28.41 -9.26 -15.87
N ALA A 226 -28.92 -8.78 -14.73
CA ALA A 226 -30.29 -8.27 -14.65
C ALA A 226 -30.41 -7.07 -15.61
N SER A 227 -31.25 -7.23 -16.64
CA SER A 227 -31.50 -6.25 -17.68
C SER A 227 -32.03 -4.96 -17.06
N GLY A 228 -31.16 -3.95 -16.96
CA GLY A 228 -31.52 -2.64 -16.41
C GLY A 228 -31.77 -2.73 -14.92
N ALA A 229 -30.70 -2.71 -14.13
CA ALA A 229 -30.85 -2.35 -12.73
C ALA A 229 -31.51 -0.96 -12.69
N GLU A 230 -32.79 -0.90 -12.33
CA GLU A 230 -33.40 0.26 -11.67
C GLU A 230 -32.77 0.46 -10.26
N GLY A 231 -31.46 0.20 -10.16
CA GLY A 231 -30.63 0.28 -8.99
C GLY A 231 -30.27 1.73 -8.75
N LYS A 232 -31.22 2.47 -8.17
CA LYS A 232 -31.05 3.64 -7.31
C LYS A 232 -29.67 4.34 -7.42
N GLN A 233 -29.63 5.44 -8.18
CA GLN A 233 -28.51 6.39 -8.36
C GLN A 233 -27.79 6.80 -7.05
N SER A 234 -28.43 6.62 -5.89
CA SER A 234 -27.84 6.83 -4.57
C SER A 234 -26.67 5.87 -4.26
N SER A 235 -26.67 4.63 -4.77
CA SER A 235 -25.60 3.67 -4.51
C SER A 235 -24.31 4.01 -5.27
N ASP A 236 -24.45 4.48 -6.51
CA ASP A 236 -23.32 4.89 -7.36
C ASP A 236 -22.56 6.07 -6.77
N THR A 237 -23.29 7.01 -6.17
CA THR A 237 -22.73 8.19 -5.53
C THR A 237 -21.86 7.80 -4.32
N SER A 238 -22.33 6.88 -3.47
CA SER A 238 -21.54 6.37 -2.35
C SER A 238 -20.24 5.67 -2.80
N LEU A 239 -20.31 4.86 -3.86
CA LEU A 239 -19.14 4.17 -4.41
C LEU A 239 -18.13 5.15 -5.01
N ALA A 240 -18.59 6.18 -5.72
CA ALA A 240 -17.73 7.24 -6.22
C ALA A 240 -16.99 7.97 -5.08
N PHE A 241 -17.67 8.28 -3.98
CA PHE A 241 -17.04 8.87 -2.79
C PHE A 241 -16.04 7.94 -2.12
N ILE A 242 -16.32 6.63 -2.04
CA ILE A 242 -15.37 5.64 -1.51
C ILE A 242 -14.09 5.62 -2.34
N PHE A 243 -14.19 5.57 -3.68
CA PHE A 243 -13.01 5.60 -4.54
C PHE A 243 -12.26 6.93 -4.48
N LEU A 244 -12.97 8.05 -4.37
CA LEU A 244 -12.35 9.36 -4.17
C LEU A 244 -11.58 9.41 -2.85
N ALA A 245 -12.16 8.92 -1.76
CA ALA A 245 -11.50 8.83 -0.47
C ALA A 245 -10.29 7.89 -0.49
N LEU A 246 -10.36 6.76 -1.21
CA LEU A 246 -9.20 5.89 -1.44
C LEU A 246 -8.08 6.59 -2.23
N ALA A 247 -8.43 7.46 -3.18
CA ALA A 247 -7.47 8.29 -3.90
C ALA A 247 -6.74 9.24 -2.94
N VAL A 248 -7.49 9.95 -2.08
CA VAL A 248 -6.93 10.84 -1.05
C VAL A 248 -6.04 10.05 -0.08
N THR A 249 -6.51 8.93 0.44
CA THR A 249 -5.73 8.07 1.34
C THR A 249 -4.43 7.60 0.68
N THR A 250 -4.47 7.20 -0.59
CA THR A 250 -3.27 6.79 -1.33
C THR A 250 -2.27 7.93 -1.49
N ALA A 251 -2.74 9.14 -1.81
CA ALA A 251 -1.88 10.32 -1.93
C ALA A 251 -1.20 10.66 -0.60
N VAL A 252 -1.98 10.71 0.48
CA VAL A 252 -1.50 11.00 1.83
C VAL A 252 -0.53 9.92 2.31
N PHE A 253 -0.85 8.64 2.07
CA PHE A 253 0.00 7.51 2.44
C PHE A 253 1.39 7.56 1.78
N LEU A 254 1.45 8.02 0.53
CA LEU A 254 2.72 8.15 -0.20
C LEU A 254 3.54 9.37 0.27
N LYS A 255 2.88 10.47 0.68
CA LYS A 255 3.56 11.66 1.21
C LYS A 255 4.08 11.49 2.64
N ILE A 256 3.37 10.75 3.49
CA ILE A 256 3.75 10.60 4.89
C ILE A 256 5.05 9.77 5.01
N GLY A 257 5.99 10.22 5.82
CA GLY A 257 7.24 9.50 6.13
C GLY A 257 7.11 8.48 7.28
N PRO A 258 6.54 8.86 8.45
CA PRO A 258 6.46 7.99 9.61
C PRO A 258 5.57 6.76 9.41
N ARG A 259 6.10 5.58 9.75
CA ARG A 259 5.39 4.29 9.58
C ARG A 259 4.15 4.18 10.48
N LEU A 260 4.22 4.67 11.71
CA LEU A 260 3.09 4.60 12.66
C LEU A 260 1.88 5.41 12.16
N ILE A 261 2.12 6.59 11.60
CA ILE A 261 1.04 7.44 11.05
C ILE A 261 0.39 6.75 9.85
N LYS A 262 1.14 6.04 9.01
CA LYS A 262 0.57 5.25 7.90
C LYS A 262 -0.36 4.15 8.38
N ILE A 263 -0.01 3.47 9.48
CA ILE A 263 -0.86 2.44 10.09
C ILE A 263 -2.14 3.08 10.58
N GLY A 264 -2.05 4.18 11.34
CA GLY A 264 -3.20 4.91 11.84
C GLY A 264 -4.12 5.41 10.71
N LEU A 265 -3.54 5.92 9.63
CA LEU A 265 -4.27 6.33 8.44
C LEU A 265 -5.02 5.16 7.80
N LEU A 266 -4.35 4.02 7.58
CA LEU A 266 -4.98 2.83 7.00
C LEU A 266 -6.14 2.33 7.87
N THR A 267 -5.95 2.24 9.19
CA THR A 267 -7.00 1.78 10.11
C THR A 267 -8.19 2.73 10.15
N LEU A 268 -7.92 4.04 10.23
CA LEU A 268 -8.95 5.07 10.30
C LEU A 268 -9.74 5.17 9.00
N THR A 269 -9.06 5.24 7.85
CA THR A 269 -9.71 5.23 6.54
C THR A 269 -10.56 3.98 6.38
N THR A 270 -10.05 2.79 6.73
CA THR A 270 -10.80 1.55 6.58
C THR A 270 -12.06 1.55 7.42
N ALA A 271 -12.00 1.99 8.68
CA ALA A 271 -13.17 2.08 9.54
C ALA A 271 -14.23 3.04 8.97
N ILE A 272 -13.81 4.22 8.51
CA ILE A 272 -14.71 5.21 7.89
C ILE A 272 -15.37 4.65 6.64
N LEU A 273 -14.60 4.09 5.72
CA LEU A 273 -15.11 3.59 4.45
C LEU A 273 -16.02 2.37 4.63
N VAL A 274 -15.72 1.46 5.56
CA VAL A 274 -16.59 0.32 5.88
C VAL A 274 -17.91 0.79 6.46
N THR A 275 -17.89 1.82 7.32
CA THR A 275 -19.11 2.41 7.89
C THR A 275 -19.98 3.03 6.79
N ILE A 276 -19.38 3.81 5.89
CA ILE A 276 -20.09 4.41 4.73
C ILE A 276 -20.69 3.31 3.84
N SER A 277 -19.90 2.27 3.55
CA SER A 277 -20.35 1.12 2.77
C SER A 277 -21.52 0.40 3.43
N ALA A 278 -21.45 0.15 4.74
CA ALA A 278 -22.50 -0.55 5.49
C ALA A 278 -23.81 0.24 5.54
N VAL A 279 -23.74 1.57 5.73
CA VAL A 279 -24.93 2.44 5.72
C VAL A 279 -25.56 2.55 4.33
N SER A 280 -24.75 2.38 3.28
CA SER A 280 -25.23 2.43 1.89
C SER A 280 -25.90 1.13 1.44
N LEU A 281 -25.74 0.03 2.18
CA LEU A 281 -26.41 -1.23 1.89
C LEU A 281 -27.89 -1.15 2.35
N PRO A 282 -28.85 -1.61 1.54
CA PRO A 282 -30.28 -1.64 1.88
C PRO A 282 -30.62 -2.72 2.92
N VAL A 283 -29.63 -3.21 3.66
CA VAL A 283 -29.74 -4.26 4.68
C VAL A 283 -29.57 -3.59 6.03
N SER A 284 -30.50 -3.84 6.96
CA SER A 284 -30.39 -3.36 8.34
C SER A 284 -29.31 -4.14 9.09
N LEU A 285 -28.05 -3.75 8.90
CA LEU A 285 -26.92 -4.29 9.64
C LEU A 285 -26.93 -3.71 11.06
N ASN A 286 -26.83 -4.57 12.08
CA ASN A 286 -26.68 -4.08 13.44
C ASN A 286 -25.24 -3.52 13.66
N VAL A 287 -25.06 -2.75 14.73
CA VAL A 287 -23.77 -2.13 15.09
C VAL A 287 -22.64 -3.15 15.29
N VAL A 288 -22.93 -4.33 15.85
CA VAL A 288 -21.97 -5.43 16.03
C VAL A 288 -21.52 -5.98 14.69
N ALA A 289 -22.41 -6.13 13.70
CA ALA A 289 -22.05 -6.59 12.36
C ALA A 289 -21.09 -5.59 11.68
N ILE A 290 -21.39 -4.30 11.77
CA ILE A 290 -20.51 -3.23 11.25
C ILE A 290 -19.15 -3.26 11.95
N PHE A 291 -19.13 -3.40 13.28
CA PHE A 291 -17.89 -3.51 14.04
C PHE A 291 -17.06 -4.73 13.61
N MET A 292 -17.69 -5.90 13.44
CA MET A 292 -17.02 -7.11 12.97
C MET A 292 -16.46 -6.94 11.55
N MET A 293 -17.17 -6.25 10.65
CA MET A 293 -16.66 -5.93 9.31
C MET A 293 -15.43 -5.01 9.36
N ILE A 294 -15.43 -4.01 10.24
CA ILE A 294 -14.28 -3.13 10.45
C ILE A 294 -13.09 -3.93 10.98
N VAL A 295 -13.29 -4.74 12.02
CA VAL A 295 -12.24 -5.59 12.60
C VAL A 295 -11.69 -6.55 11.56
N ALA A 296 -12.55 -7.25 10.82
CA ALA A 296 -12.14 -8.17 9.76
C ALA A 296 -11.32 -7.46 8.66
N SER A 297 -11.76 -6.28 8.22
CA SER A 297 -11.07 -5.50 7.20
C SER A 297 -9.70 -5.00 7.69
N VAL A 298 -9.63 -4.50 8.92
CA VAL A 298 -8.37 -4.04 9.52
C VAL A 298 -7.40 -5.21 9.72
N VAL A 299 -7.87 -6.35 10.24
CA VAL A 299 -7.05 -7.56 10.40
C VAL A 299 -6.55 -8.05 9.05
N PHE A 300 -7.39 -8.03 8.01
CA PHE A 300 -6.98 -8.37 6.65
C PHE A 300 -5.88 -7.45 6.13
N LEU A 301 -6.01 -6.13 6.30
CA LEU A 301 -5.01 -5.17 5.85
C LEU A 301 -3.70 -5.24 6.64
N LEU A 302 -3.74 -5.62 7.92
CA LEU A 302 -2.57 -5.78 8.77
C LEU A 302 -1.98 -7.20 8.72
N SER A 303 -2.63 -8.16 8.05
CA SER A 303 -2.14 -9.53 7.86
C SER A 303 -0.69 -9.59 7.33
N PRO A 304 -0.28 -8.77 6.34
CA PRO A 304 1.11 -8.71 5.91
C PRO A 304 2.11 -8.37 7.02
N ALA A 305 1.73 -7.53 7.99
CA ALA A 305 2.58 -7.16 9.11
C ALA A 305 2.87 -8.36 10.05
N VAL A 306 1.84 -9.18 10.31
CA VAL A 306 1.96 -10.37 11.16
C VAL A 306 2.80 -11.46 10.49
N VAL A 307 2.72 -11.58 9.16
CA VAL A 307 3.52 -12.54 8.40
C VAL A 307 5.01 -12.14 8.41
N GLU A 308 5.31 -10.84 8.27
CA GLU A 308 6.67 -10.33 8.28
C GLU A 308 7.33 -10.47 9.67
N SER A 309 6.60 -10.16 10.75
CA SER A 309 7.14 -10.32 12.12
C SER A 309 7.51 -11.77 12.42
N LYS A 310 6.68 -12.74 11.99
CA LYS A 310 6.97 -14.17 12.10
C LYS A 310 8.19 -14.59 11.28
N ARG A 311 8.40 -13.99 10.10
CA ARG A 311 9.58 -14.27 9.26
C ARG A 311 10.87 -13.79 9.92
N ASN A 312 10.87 -12.56 10.44
CA ASN A 312 12.05 -12.03 11.13
C ASN A 312 12.37 -12.81 12.41
N GLN A 313 11.36 -13.19 13.20
CA GLN A 313 11.58 -14.05 14.37
C GLN A 313 12.20 -15.40 14.01
N ARG A 314 11.80 -16.02 12.89
CA ARG A 314 12.41 -17.26 12.41
C ARG A 314 13.87 -17.06 12.00
N HIS A 315 14.20 -15.96 11.32
CA HIS A 315 15.58 -15.63 10.98
C HIS A 315 16.45 -15.40 12.21
N TYR A 316 15.98 -14.63 13.20
CA TYR A 316 16.71 -14.45 14.46
C TYR A 316 16.91 -15.76 15.22
N ARG A 317 15.90 -16.63 15.22
CA ARG A 317 15.97 -17.94 15.88
C ARG A 317 16.95 -18.89 15.17
N GLN A 318 17.01 -18.85 13.84
CA GLN A 318 17.99 -19.62 13.06
C GLN A 318 19.41 -19.10 13.25
N ALA A 319 19.61 -17.77 13.23
CA ALA A 319 20.92 -17.17 13.49
C ALA A 319 21.42 -17.48 14.92
N ALA A 320 20.52 -17.48 15.91
CA ALA A 320 20.85 -17.85 17.29
C ALA A 320 21.21 -19.35 17.43
N MET A 321 20.59 -20.24 16.64
CA MET A 321 20.93 -21.67 16.60
C MET A 321 22.25 -21.94 15.87
N GLU A 322 22.56 -21.20 14.80
CA GLU A 322 23.86 -21.30 14.12
C GLU A 322 25.00 -20.78 15.01
N SER A 323 24.79 -19.69 15.76
CA SER A 323 25.82 -19.17 16.69
C SER A 323 26.10 -20.12 17.85
N THR A 324 25.05 -20.74 18.44
CA THR A 324 25.23 -21.75 19.50
C THR A 324 25.82 -23.06 18.97
N GLY A 325 25.51 -23.45 17.72
CA GLY A 325 26.14 -24.60 17.07
C GLY A 325 27.63 -24.39 16.77
N LEU A 326 28.03 -23.16 16.41
CA LEU A 326 29.43 -22.78 16.18
C LEU A 326 30.24 -22.68 17.48
N GLU A 327 29.64 -22.16 18.57
CA GLU A 327 30.28 -22.18 19.90
C GLU A 327 30.50 -23.62 20.39
N SER A 328 29.48 -24.48 20.26
CA SER A 328 29.62 -25.91 20.61
C SER A 328 30.67 -26.63 19.75
N ALA A 329 30.75 -26.34 18.45
CA ALA A 329 31.79 -26.90 17.58
C ALA A 329 33.20 -26.36 17.92
N GLY A 330 33.32 -25.09 18.30
CA GLY A 330 34.58 -24.49 18.75
C GLY A 330 35.08 -25.07 20.07
N GLU A 331 34.18 -25.33 21.03
CA GLU A 331 34.48 -25.96 22.31
C GLU A 331 34.90 -27.43 22.15
N VAL A 332 34.31 -28.14 21.17
CA VAL A 332 34.70 -29.50 20.80
C VAL A 332 36.07 -29.51 20.10
N VAL A 333 36.48 -28.46 19.40
CA VAL A 333 37.83 -28.41 18.79
C VAL A 333 38.90 -28.06 19.82
N THR A 334 38.61 -27.21 20.81
CA THR A 334 39.60 -26.83 21.85
C THR A 334 39.91 -27.96 22.82
N HIS A 335 39.00 -28.91 23.07
CA HIS A 335 39.30 -30.06 23.95
C HIS A 335 40.32 -31.05 23.35
N TRP A 336 40.52 -31.06 22.03
CA TRP A 336 41.54 -31.90 21.38
C TRP A 336 42.97 -31.34 21.48
N PHE A 337 43.12 -30.03 21.74
CA PHE A 337 44.44 -29.36 21.76
C PHE A 337 45.00 -29.13 23.16
N CYS A 338 44.27 -29.43 24.24
CA CYS A 338 44.72 -29.19 25.62
C CYS A 338 45.31 -30.41 26.35
N ASN A 339 45.63 -31.51 25.66
CA ASN A 339 46.12 -32.73 26.31
C ASN A 339 47.51 -33.18 25.81
N THR A 340 48.47 -32.26 25.80
CA THR A 340 49.91 -32.60 25.76
C THR A 340 50.71 -31.48 26.43
N THR A 341 50.96 -31.62 27.73
CA THR A 341 52.26 -31.53 28.42
C THR A 341 52.06 -31.64 29.92
#